data_AF-A0A435JI80-F1
#
_entry.id   AF-A0A435JI80-F1
#
_cell.length_a   1.000
_cell.length_b   1.000
_cell.length_c   1.000
_cell.angle_alpha   90.00
_cell.angle_beta   90.00
_cell.angle_gamma   90.00
#
_symmetry.space_group_name_H-M   'P 1'
#
loop_
_entity.id
_entity.type
_entity.pdbx_description
1 polymer ?
#
loop_
_entity_poly.entity_id
_entity_poly.type
_entity_poly.pdbx_seq_one_letter_code
_entity_poly.pdbx_strand_id
1 'polypeptide(L)'
;AGHQPFRLLVFGGSQGAQFFSDAVPGAIALLSNAQRKRLVITQQARADDVARVKAAYATLGVAVEVSPFFTDMAARMAAAHLVISRSGASTVSEIAVIGRPALLVPYPHALDHDQAANAAALAAAGGGEVHPQSSLSSERIAALVGGLMDDPDRLTAMAAGAKSAGRPDAARLLADLTEAIASKKTVSDFRKGTQA
;
A
#
# COMPACT_ATOMS: atom_id res chain seq x y z
N ALA A 1 -0.38 22.53 15.69
CA ALA A 1 -0.61 21.14 15.27
C ALA A 1 -2.06 20.77 15.58
N GLY A 2 -2.81 20.16 14.65
CA GLY A 2 -4.17 19.66 14.94
C GLY A 2 -5.23 19.69 13.84
N HIS A 3 -4.94 20.11 12.60
CA HIS A 3 -5.97 20.21 11.54
C HIS A 3 -5.51 19.76 10.13
N GLN A 4 -4.30 19.21 9.98
CA GLN A 4 -3.85 18.78 8.65
C GLN A 4 -4.51 17.46 8.24
N PRO A 5 -4.91 17.35 6.95
CA PRO A 5 -5.62 16.18 6.46
C PRO A 5 -4.71 14.95 6.47
N PHE A 6 -5.23 13.85 6.99
CA PHE A 6 -4.62 12.53 6.88
C PHE A 6 -5.17 11.83 5.65
N ARG A 7 -4.29 11.55 4.68
CA ARG A 7 -4.65 10.95 3.39
C ARG A 7 -4.45 9.44 3.45
N LEU A 8 -5.54 8.69 3.38
CA LEU A 8 -5.55 7.24 3.37
C LEU A 8 -5.87 6.74 1.96
N LEU A 9 -4.99 5.92 1.40
CA LEU A 9 -5.20 5.25 0.13
C LEU A 9 -5.47 3.76 0.36
N VAL A 10 -6.58 3.25 -0.17
CA VAL A 10 -7.00 1.86 -0.02
C VAL A 10 -7.24 1.24 -1.39
N PHE A 11 -6.58 0.12 -1.72
CA PHE A 11 -6.79 -0.54 -3.00
C PHE A 11 -6.42 -2.02 -3.03
N GLY A 12 -7.16 -2.80 -3.83
CA GLY A 12 -7.00 -4.25 -3.91
C GLY A 12 -6.04 -4.76 -5.00
N GLY A 13 -5.45 -3.87 -5.79
CA GLY A 13 -4.81 -4.21 -7.06
C GLY A 13 -5.80 -4.10 -8.23
N SER A 14 -5.43 -4.62 -9.41
CA SER A 14 -6.18 -4.39 -10.67
C SER A 14 -7.66 -4.79 -10.62
N GLN A 15 -8.04 -5.79 -9.81
CA GLN A 15 -9.42 -6.28 -9.69
C GLN A 15 -10.17 -5.71 -8.47
N GLY A 16 -9.55 -4.83 -7.70
CA GLY A 16 -10.07 -4.43 -6.38
C GLY A 16 -10.13 -5.60 -5.39
N ALA A 17 -10.59 -5.33 -4.17
CA ALA A 17 -10.74 -6.35 -3.14
C ALA A 17 -12.03 -6.13 -2.35
N GLN A 18 -12.97 -7.07 -2.50
CA GLN A 18 -14.24 -7.10 -1.76
C GLN A 18 -14.03 -6.91 -0.25
N PHE A 19 -13.03 -7.59 0.29
CA PHE A 19 -12.65 -7.47 1.70
C PHE A 19 -12.45 -6.02 2.17
N PHE A 20 -11.82 -5.17 1.34
CA PHE A 20 -11.63 -3.76 1.69
C PHE A 20 -12.94 -2.96 1.58
N SER A 21 -13.80 -3.28 0.61
CA SER A 21 -15.15 -2.70 0.51
C SER A 21 -15.99 -2.98 1.76
N ASP A 22 -15.78 -4.14 2.40
CA ASP A 22 -16.56 -4.57 3.56
C ASP A 22 -15.97 -4.07 4.89
N ALA A 23 -14.66 -4.22 5.09
CA ALA A 23 -14.03 -3.98 6.38
C ALA A 23 -13.64 -2.51 6.61
N VAL A 24 -13.21 -1.78 5.57
CA VAL A 24 -12.65 -0.43 5.75
C VAL A 24 -13.71 0.60 6.14
N PRO A 25 -14.90 0.69 5.50
CA PRO A 25 -15.92 1.62 5.95
C PRO A 25 -16.34 1.39 7.42
N GLY A 26 -16.45 0.12 7.84
CA GLY A 26 -16.71 -0.25 9.23
C GLY A 26 -15.59 0.21 10.17
N ALA A 27 -14.33 0.05 9.78
CA ALA A 27 -13.19 0.54 10.55
C ALA A 27 -13.19 2.06 10.69
N ILE A 28 -13.48 2.79 9.61
CA ILE A 28 -13.54 4.25 9.65
C ILE A 28 -14.67 4.74 10.56
N ALA A 29 -15.79 4.02 10.64
CA ALA A 29 -16.88 4.35 11.55
C ALA A 29 -16.49 4.27 13.04
N LEU A 30 -15.50 3.43 13.37
CA LEU A 30 -14.98 3.23 14.73
C LEU A 30 -13.89 4.23 15.13
N LEU A 31 -13.36 5.03 14.20
CA LEU A 31 -12.40 6.08 14.52
C LEU A 31 -13.07 7.21 15.31
N SER A 32 -12.28 7.89 16.16
CA SER A 32 -12.76 9.04 16.90
C SER A 32 -13.25 10.16 15.97
N ASN A 33 -14.15 11.02 16.46
CA ASN A 33 -14.61 12.18 15.68
C ASN A 33 -13.46 13.09 15.24
N ALA A 34 -12.41 13.23 16.06
CA ALA A 34 -11.23 14.02 15.73
C ALA A 34 -10.42 13.40 14.58
N GLN A 35 -10.23 12.08 14.58
CA GLN A 35 -9.57 11.36 13.49
C GLN A 35 -10.40 11.45 12.20
N ARG A 36 -11.71 11.16 12.25
CA ARG A 36 -12.60 11.22 11.06
C ARG A 36 -12.60 12.59 10.39
N LYS A 37 -12.65 13.69 11.16
CA LYS A 37 -12.63 15.06 10.62
C LYS A 37 -11.36 15.40 9.83
N ARG A 38 -10.25 14.72 10.10
CA ARG A 38 -8.98 14.92 9.38
C ARG A 38 -8.86 13.99 8.17
N LEU A 39 -9.70 12.97 8.06
CA LEU A 39 -9.50 11.89 7.11
C LEU A 39 -9.93 12.29 5.70
N VAL A 40 -9.04 12.05 4.74
CA VAL A 40 -9.30 12.14 3.30
C VAL A 40 -8.98 10.77 2.71
N ILE A 41 -9.99 10.09 2.18
CA ILE A 41 -9.88 8.71 1.72
C ILE A 41 -9.93 8.65 0.20
N THR A 42 -9.03 7.90 -0.40
CA THR A 42 -9.19 7.38 -1.75
C THR A 42 -9.30 5.87 -1.67
N GLN A 43 -10.39 5.29 -2.17
CA GLN A 43 -10.60 3.85 -2.16
C GLN A 43 -10.91 3.31 -3.56
N GLN A 44 -10.11 2.36 -4.00
CA GLN A 44 -10.48 1.50 -5.12
C GLN A 44 -11.43 0.40 -4.62
N ALA A 45 -12.59 0.26 -5.24
CA ALA A 45 -13.56 -0.81 -4.96
C ALA A 45 -13.89 -1.57 -6.24
N ARG A 46 -14.53 -2.74 -6.16
CA ARG A 46 -15.08 -3.38 -7.38
C ARG A 46 -16.23 -2.55 -7.93
N ALA A 47 -16.49 -2.61 -9.24
CA ALA A 47 -17.56 -1.83 -9.86
C ALA A 47 -18.91 -1.99 -9.12
N ASP A 48 -19.27 -3.23 -8.78
CA ASP A 48 -20.52 -3.57 -8.07
C ASP A 48 -20.55 -3.08 -6.62
N ASP A 49 -19.39 -2.80 -6.01
CA ASP A 49 -19.28 -2.31 -4.64
C ASP A 49 -19.33 -0.79 -4.52
N VAL A 50 -19.03 -0.05 -5.59
CA VAL A 50 -18.79 1.41 -5.51
C VAL A 50 -19.97 2.14 -4.85
N ALA A 51 -21.20 1.84 -5.29
CA ALA A 51 -22.39 2.49 -4.76
C ALA A 51 -22.57 2.22 -3.26
N ARG A 52 -22.40 0.96 -2.83
CA ARG A 52 -22.53 0.55 -1.43
C ARG A 52 -21.44 1.17 -0.55
N VAL A 53 -20.19 1.20 -1.02
CA VAL A 53 -19.07 1.79 -0.28
C VAL A 53 -19.24 3.31 -0.14
N LYS A 54 -19.68 4.01 -1.19
CA LYS A 54 -20.00 5.45 -1.11
C LYS A 54 -21.10 5.72 -0.09
N ALA A 55 -22.18 4.92 -0.11
CA ALA A 55 -23.28 5.06 0.85
C ALA A 55 -22.80 4.82 2.29
N ALA A 56 -21.93 3.83 2.51
CA ALA A 56 -21.35 3.56 3.82
C ALA A 56 -20.52 4.73 4.35
N TYR A 57 -19.73 5.40 3.50
CA TYR A 57 -18.96 6.58 3.91
C TYR A 57 -19.79 7.85 4.10
N ALA A 58 -20.88 8.02 3.34
CA ALA A 58 -21.71 9.22 3.40
C ALA A 58 -22.29 9.47 4.80
N THR A 59 -22.52 8.40 5.57
CA THR A 59 -23.02 8.48 6.95
C THR A 59 -21.94 8.88 7.97
N LEU A 60 -20.66 8.88 7.57
CA LEU A 60 -19.51 9.08 8.46
C LEU A 60 -18.92 10.49 8.39
N GLY A 61 -19.36 11.33 7.46
CA GLY A 61 -18.91 12.72 7.31
C GLY A 61 -17.43 12.86 6.94
N VAL A 62 -16.87 11.89 6.23
CA VAL A 62 -15.47 11.89 5.75
C VAL A 62 -15.37 12.33 4.29
N ALA A 63 -14.27 13.00 3.92
CA ALA A 63 -14.00 13.30 2.52
C ALA A 63 -13.49 12.03 1.84
N VAL A 64 -14.23 11.54 0.83
CA VAL A 64 -13.90 10.26 0.19
C VAL A 64 -14.11 10.29 -1.32
N GLU A 65 -13.19 9.63 -2.01
CA GLU A 65 -13.31 9.31 -3.44
C GLU A 65 -13.27 7.79 -3.61
N VAL A 66 -14.32 7.24 -4.22
CA VAL A 66 -14.44 5.80 -4.51
C VAL A 66 -14.63 5.60 -6.00
N SER A 67 -13.79 4.76 -6.60
CA SER A 67 -13.78 4.47 -8.03
C SER A 67 -13.41 2.99 -8.28
N PRO A 68 -13.88 2.37 -9.37
CA PRO A 68 -13.36 1.05 -9.75
C PRO A 68 -11.88 1.10 -10.18
N PHE A 69 -11.45 2.24 -10.71
CA PHE A 69 -10.12 2.41 -11.26
C PHE A 69 -9.64 3.87 -11.14
N PHE A 70 -8.33 4.04 -10.99
CA PHE A 70 -7.66 5.35 -11.01
C PHE A 70 -6.48 5.28 -11.98
N THR A 71 -6.45 6.18 -12.96
CA THR A 71 -5.37 6.27 -13.96
C THR A 71 -4.09 6.88 -13.38
N ASP A 72 -4.18 7.57 -12.27
CA ASP A 72 -3.13 8.35 -11.59
C ASP A 72 -2.72 7.73 -10.25
N MET A 73 -2.75 6.40 -10.13
CA MET A 73 -2.50 5.67 -8.87
C MET A 73 -1.15 6.03 -8.23
N ALA A 74 -0.09 6.22 -9.02
CA ALA A 74 1.23 6.61 -8.50
C ALA A 74 1.18 7.99 -7.82
N ALA A 75 0.47 8.97 -8.40
CA ALA A 75 0.32 10.30 -7.81
C ALA A 75 -0.51 10.25 -6.52
N ARG A 76 -1.57 9.43 -6.50
CA ARG A 76 -2.39 9.21 -5.30
C ARG A 76 -1.61 8.53 -4.19
N MET A 77 -0.79 7.54 -4.53
CA MET A 77 0.11 6.89 -3.58
C MET A 77 1.15 7.86 -3.04
N ALA A 78 1.75 8.70 -3.89
CA ALA A 78 2.69 9.74 -3.47
C ALA A 78 2.05 10.81 -2.57
N ALA A 79 0.74 11.09 -2.74
CA ALA A 79 0.01 12.02 -1.88
C ALA A 79 -0.48 11.38 -0.56
N ALA A 80 -0.48 10.04 -0.46
CA ALA A 80 -0.97 9.34 0.72
C ALA A 80 0.01 9.46 1.90
N HIS A 81 -0.55 9.46 3.11
CA HIS A 81 0.21 9.29 4.35
C HIS A 81 0.29 7.81 4.75
N LEU A 82 -0.74 7.04 4.40
CA LEU A 82 -0.82 5.60 4.65
C LEU A 82 -1.50 4.90 3.47
N VAL A 83 -0.95 3.75 3.09
CA VAL A 83 -1.52 2.84 2.09
C VAL A 83 -2.06 1.59 2.78
N ILE A 84 -3.25 1.13 2.41
CA ILE A 84 -3.76 -0.20 2.72
C ILE A 84 -3.96 -0.92 1.39
N SER A 85 -3.24 -2.02 1.19
CA SER A 85 -3.34 -2.73 -0.09
C SER A 85 -3.10 -4.22 -0.01
N ARG A 86 -3.41 -4.92 -1.09
CA ARG A 86 -2.79 -6.22 -1.36
C ARG A 86 -1.29 -6.05 -1.61
N SER A 87 -0.56 -7.14 -1.58
CA SER A 87 0.90 -7.16 -1.70
C SER A 87 1.37 -7.87 -2.98
N GLY A 88 0.73 -7.54 -4.11
CA GLY A 88 1.25 -7.91 -5.43
C GLY A 88 2.65 -7.30 -5.67
N ALA A 89 3.47 -7.97 -6.48
CA ALA A 89 4.87 -7.58 -6.69
C ALA A 89 5.03 -6.12 -7.15
N SER A 90 4.24 -5.69 -8.15
CA SER A 90 4.27 -4.30 -8.63
C SER A 90 3.83 -3.31 -7.55
N THR A 91 2.77 -3.62 -6.80
CA THR A 91 2.28 -2.76 -5.71
C THR A 91 3.33 -2.55 -4.63
N VAL A 92 3.96 -3.62 -4.16
CA VAL A 92 5.01 -3.50 -3.13
C VAL A 92 6.21 -2.72 -3.68
N SER A 93 6.59 -2.95 -4.94
CA SER A 93 7.69 -2.23 -5.58
C SER A 93 7.39 -0.74 -5.73
N GLU A 94 6.17 -0.35 -6.11
CA GLU A 94 5.72 1.04 -6.21
C GLU A 94 5.74 1.72 -4.84
N ILE A 95 5.18 1.08 -3.81
CA ILE A 95 5.19 1.58 -2.42
C ILE A 95 6.64 1.82 -1.96
N ALA A 96 7.54 0.87 -2.22
CA ALA A 96 8.94 0.98 -1.85
C ALA A 96 9.65 2.12 -2.60
N VAL A 97 9.46 2.24 -3.91
CA VAL A 97 10.08 3.31 -4.72
C VAL A 97 9.55 4.68 -4.31
N ILE A 98 8.25 4.82 -4.04
CA ILE A 98 7.64 6.09 -3.62
C ILE A 98 8.02 6.41 -2.16
N GLY A 99 8.20 5.39 -1.31
CA GLY A 99 8.54 5.54 0.10
C GLY A 99 7.32 5.86 0.94
N ARG A 100 6.29 5.01 0.88
CA ARG A 100 5.03 5.21 1.62
C ARG A 100 4.83 4.14 2.69
N PRO A 101 4.39 4.53 3.90
CA PRO A 101 3.96 3.57 4.91
C PRO A 101 2.80 2.72 4.39
N ALA A 102 2.83 1.41 4.65
CA ALA A 102 1.80 0.49 4.19
C ALA A 102 1.34 -0.51 5.24
N LEU A 103 0.03 -0.76 5.29
CA LEU A 103 -0.57 -1.97 5.86
C LEU A 103 -0.87 -2.93 4.71
N LEU A 104 -0.07 -3.98 4.61
CA LEU A 104 -0.15 -4.95 3.54
C LEU A 104 -0.99 -6.15 3.97
N VAL A 105 -1.98 -6.49 3.16
CA VAL A 105 -2.89 -7.62 3.39
C VAL A 105 -2.75 -8.63 2.25
N PRO A 106 -1.83 -9.60 2.36
CA PRO A 106 -1.61 -10.59 1.30
C PRO A 106 -2.91 -11.27 0.88
N TYR A 107 -3.05 -11.54 -0.42
CA TYR A 107 -4.20 -12.30 -0.92
C TYR A 107 -4.16 -13.74 -0.42
N PRO A 108 -5.21 -14.23 0.27
CA PRO A 108 -5.17 -15.53 0.96
C PRO A 108 -5.16 -16.74 0.01
N HIS A 109 -5.54 -16.56 -1.26
CA HIS A 109 -5.60 -17.64 -2.26
C HIS A 109 -4.53 -17.46 -3.35
N ALA A 110 -3.42 -16.78 -3.05
CA ALA A 110 -2.30 -16.72 -3.98
C ALA A 110 -1.68 -18.12 -4.10
N LEU A 111 -1.62 -18.66 -5.32
CA LEU A 111 -1.21 -20.04 -5.61
C LEU A 111 0.19 -20.35 -5.06
N ASP A 112 1.10 -19.37 -5.05
CA ASP A 112 2.51 -19.59 -4.73
C ASP A 112 3.02 -18.84 -3.48
N HIS A 113 2.13 -18.34 -2.60
CA HIS A 113 2.50 -17.49 -1.44
C HIS A 113 3.30 -16.20 -1.78
N ASP A 114 3.45 -15.86 -3.06
CA ASP A 114 4.26 -14.73 -3.53
C ASP A 114 3.90 -13.40 -2.86
N GLN A 115 2.60 -13.16 -2.62
CA GLN A 115 2.17 -11.93 -1.98
C GLN A 115 2.66 -11.81 -0.53
N ALA A 116 2.75 -12.91 0.21
CA ALA A 116 3.27 -12.89 1.57
C ALA A 116 4.78 -12.60 1.56
N ALA A 117 5.53 -13.21 0.63
CA ALA A 117 6.96 -12.97 0.47
C ALA A 117 7.26 -11.51 0.08
N ASN A 118 6.51 -10.94 -0.86
CA ASN A 118 6.62 -9.53 -1.24
C ASN A 118 6.38 -8.61 -0.03
N ALA A 119 5.32 -8.87 0.73
CA ALA A 119 5.01 -8.07 1.91
C ALA A 119 6.09 -8.18 3.00
N ALA A 120 6.60 -9.40 3.23
CA ALA A 120 7.66 -9.65 4.20
C ALA A 120 8.95 -8.89 3.86
N ALA A 121 9.31 -8.79 2.58
CA ALA A 121 10.48 -8.03 2.16
C ALA A 121 10.38 -6.54 2.52
N LEU A 122 9.21 -5.91 2.30
CA LEU A 122 8.99 -4.51 2.68
C LEU A 122 8.94 -4.33 4.20
N ALA A 123 8.31 -5.27 4.91
CA ALA A 123 8.23 -5.25 6.37
C ALA A 123 9.59 -5.43 7.04
N ALA A 124 10.47 -6.27 6.48
CA ALA A 124 11.84 -6.44 6.95
C ALA A 124 12.66 -5.15 6.84
N ALA A 125 12.36 -4.29 5.86
CA ALA A 125 12.95 -2.95 5.74
C ALA A 125 12.27 -1.91 6.66
N GLY A 126 11.26 -2.29 7.44
CA GLY A 126 10.46 -1.38 8.28
C GLY A 126 9.44 -0.56 7.49
N GLY A 127 9.24 -0.83 6.20
CA GLY A 127 8.40 -0.02 5.31
C GLY A 127 6.89 -0.23 5.43
N GLY A 128 6.49 -1.35 6.03
CA GLY A 128 5.08 -1.68 6.18
C GLY A 128 4.86 -2.80 7.18
N GLU A 129 3.60 -3.03 7.50
CA GLU A 129 3.16 -4.11 8.37
C GLU A 129 2.37 -5.13 7.55
N VAL A 130 2.62 -6.41 7.82
CA VAL A 130 1.91 -7.51 7.16
C VAL A 130 0.81 -8.02 8.08
N HIS A 131 -0.43 -7.97 7.60
CA HIS A 131 -1.59 -8.45 8.33
C HIS A 131 -2.35 -9.47 7.49
N PRO A 132 -2.36 -10.76 7.87
CA PRO A 132 -3.20 -11.75 7.20
C PRO A 132 -4.67 -11.32 7.23
N GLN A 133 -5.38 -11.49 6.11
CA GLN A 133 -6.79 -11.07 6.03
C GLN A 133 -7.66 -11.68 7.15
N SER A 134 -7.41 -12.93 7.52
CA SER A 134 -8.12 -13.63 8.61
C SER A 134 -7.92 -13.00 9.99
N SER A 135 -6.87 -12.19 10.18
CA SER A 135 -6.58 -11.48 11.43
C SER A 135 -7.20 -10.08 11.48
N LEU A 136 -7.78 -9.61 10.38
CA LEU A 136 -8.29 -8.24 10.26
C LEU A 136 -9.81 -8.22 10.38
N SER A 137 -10.28 -7.59 11.45
CA SER A 137 -11.65 -7.09 11.60
C SER A 137 -11.68 -5.57 11.41
N SER A 138 -12.89 -4.99 11.33
CA SER A 138 -13.08 -3.54 11.32
C SER A 138 -12.42 -2.87 12.53
N GLU A 139 -12.54 -3.46 13.72
CA GLU A 139 -11.96 -2.97 14.97
C GLU A 139 -10.43 -3.01 14.90
N ARG A 140 -9.86 -4.09 14.37
CA ARG A 140 -8.40 -4.21 14.23
C ARG A 140 -7.86 -3.17 13.25
N ILE A 141 -8.52 -2.99 12.11
CA ILE A 141 -8.14 -1.96 11.12
C ILE A 141 -8.26 -0.56 11.74
N ALA A 142 -9.33 -0.28 12.49
CA ALA A 142 -9.51 1.01 13.16
C ALA A 142 -8.39 1.29 14.17
N ALA A 143 -8.00 0.30 14.97
CA ALA A 143 -6.90 0.42 15.92
C ALA A 143 -5.56 0.67 15.21
N LEU A 144 -5.28 -0.03 14.11
CA LEU A 144 -4.06 0.17 13.32
C LEU A 144 -4.00 1.55 12.68
N VAL A 145 -5.07 1.96 11.98
CA VAL A 145 -5.14 3.25 11.30
C VAL A 145 -5.10 4.39 12.33
N GLY A 146 -5.92 4.31 13.38
CA GLY A 146 -5.96 5.33 14.44
C GLY A 146 -4.61 5.47 15.14
N GLY A 147 -3.97 4.37 15.51
CA GLY A 147 -2.64 4.38 16.12
C GLY A 147 -1.58 5.05 15.23
N LEU A 148 -1.61 4.80 13.92
CA LEU A 148 -0.70 5.46 12.97
C LEU A 148 -1.04 6.93 12.75
N MET A 149 -2.33 7.30 12.75
CA MET A 149 -2.75 8.71 12.65
C MET A 149 -2.27 9.57 13.82
N ASP A 150 -2.10 8.95 14.98
CA ASP A 150 -1.67 9.58 16.23
C ASP A 150 -0.15 9.45 16.48
N ASP A 151 0.58 8.77 15.59
CA ASP A 151 2.03 8.57 15.66
C ASP A 151 2.74 8.96 14.34
N PRO A 152 2.93 10.27 14.09
CA PRO A 152 3.60 10.76 12.89
C PRO A 152 5.08 10.33 12.78
N ASP A 153 5.75 10.10 13.91
CA ASP A 153 7.15 9.69 13.93
C ASP A 153 7.29 8.26 13.41
N ARG A 154 6.39 7.37 13.82
CA ARG A 154 6.31 6.01 13.27
C ARG A 154 6.00 6.01 11.78
N LEU A 155 5.08 6.84 11.30
CA LEU A 155 4.82 6.97 9.86
C LEU A 155 6.05 7.46 9.11
N THR A 156 6.81 8.39 9.68
CA THR A 156 8.06 8.89 9.08
C THR A 156 9.13 7.80 9.01
N ALA A 157 9.29 7.02 10.08
CA ALA A 157 10.20 5.87 10.10
C ALA A 157 9.78 4.80 9.07
N MET A 158 8.49 4.50 8.96
CA MET A 158 7.98 3.56 7.96
C MET A 158 8.21 4.07 6.53
N ALA A 159 8.01 5.36 6.27
CA ALA A 159 8.28 5.94 4.96
C ALA A 159 9.76 5.79 4.56
N ALA A 160 10.67 6.05 5.50
CA ALA A 160 12.10 5.87 5.29
C ALA A 160 12.47 4.39 5.05
N GLY A 161 11.90 3.48 5.84
CA GLY A 161 12.05 2.04 5.68
C GLY A 161 11.60 1.56 4.29
N ALA A 162 10.40 1.98 3.87
CA ALA A 162 9.87 1.66 2.55
C ALA A 162 10.80 2.18 1.44
N LYS A 163 11.26 3.43 1.56
CA LYS A 163 12.15 4.05 0.56
C LYS A 163 13.47 3.29 0.41
N SER A 164 14.03 2.76 1.50
CA SER A 164 15.28 2.00 1.49
C SER A 164 15.18 0.66 0.73
N ALA A 165 13.99 0.07 0.66
CA ALA A 165 13.71 -1.14 -0.11
C ALA A 165 13.52 -0.89 -1.61
N GLY A 166 13.32 0.37 -2.02
CA GLY A 166 13.08 0.73 -3.42
C GLY A 166 14.26 0.38 -4.34
N ARG A 167 13.93 -0.02 -5.57
CA ARG A 167 14.89 -0.28 -6.66
C ARG A 167 14.45 0.49 -7.92
N PRO A 168 14.63 1.83 -7.95
CA PRO A 168 14.11 2.67 -9.04
C PRO A 168 14.75 2.37 -10.40
N ASP A 169 15.91 1.74 -10.43
CA ASP A 169 16.66 1.38 -11.64
C ASP A 169 16.55 -0.11 -12.00
N ALA A 170 15.64 -0.87 -11.38
CA ALA A 170 15.49 -2.31 -11.61
C ALA A 170 15.28 -2.68 -13.10
N ALA A 171 14.48 -1.89 -13.83
CA ALA A 171 14.24 -2.12 -15.25
C ALA A 171 15.51 -1.94 -16.10
N ARG A 172 16.29 -0.90 -15.80
CA ARG A 172 17.59 -0.66 -16.45
C ARG A 172 18.57 -1.79 -16.15
N LEU A 173 18.71 -2.18 -14.88
CA LEU A 173 19.59 -3.27 -14.47
C LEU A 173 19.23 -4.60 -15.16
N LEU A 174 17.94 -4.87 -15.34
CA LEU A 174 17.47 -6.06 -16.07
C LEU A 174 17.83 -5.99 -17.56
N ALA A 175 17.67 -4.82 -18.19
CA ALA A 175 18.08 -4.61 -19.59
C ALA A 175 19.60 -4.80 -19.75
N ASP A 176 20.39 -4.14 -18.90
CA ASP A 176 21.86 -4.22 -18.90
C ASP A 176 22.33 -5.69 -18.73
N LEU A 177 21.70 -6.45 -17.83
CA LEU A 177 21.99 -7.87 -17.63
C LEU A 177 21.64 -8.70 -18.87
N THR A 178 20.50 -8.42 -19.50
CA THR A 178 20.05 -9.12 -20.72
C THR A 178 21.02 -8.89 -21.87
N GLU A 179 21.47 -7.65 -22.07
CA GLU A 179 22.47 -7.28 -23.08
C GLU A 179 23.83 -7.94 -22.81
N ALA A 180 24.25 -8.01 -21.55
CA ALA A 180 25.50 -8.67 -21.16
C ALA A 180 25.47 -10.17 -21.52
N ILE A 181 24.37 -10.86 -21.20
CA ILE A 181 24.19 -12.28 -21.52
C ILE A 181 24.17 -12.49 -23.04
N ALA A 182 23.45 -11.64 -23.79
CA ALA A 182 23.43 -11.69 -25.25
C ALA A 182 24.83 -11.47 -25.86
N SER A 183 25.66 -10.67 -25.20
CA SER A 183 27.07 -10.42 -25.56
C SER A 183 28.04 -11.49 -25.04
N LYS A 184 27.55 -12.63 -24.55
CA LYS A 184 28.33 -13.75 -24.00
C LYS A 184 29.15 -13.41 -22.75
N LYS A 185 28.84 -12.32 -22.04
CA LYS A 185 29.39 -12.06 -20.70
C LYS A 185 28.68 -12.94 -19.68
N THR A 186 29.40 -13.43 -18.67
CA THR A 186 28.77 -14.21 -17.60
C THR A 186 28.04 -13.31 -16.61
N VAL A 187 27.06 -13.86 -15.89
CA VAL A 187 26.39 -13.15 -14.77
C VAL A 187 27.40 -12.74 -13.69
N SER A 188 28.46 -13.51 -13.49
CA SER A 188 29.53 -13.18 -12.54
C SER A 188 30.28 -11.92 -12.96
N ASP A 189 30.63 -11.80 -14.24
CA ASP A 189 31.35 -10.63 -14.78
C ASP A 189 30.49 -9.37 -14.71
N PHE A 190 29.20 -9.49 -15.02
CA PHE A 190 28.25 -8.38 -14.91
C PHE A 190 28.15 -7.86 -13.47
N ARG A 191 28.01 -8.76 -12.48
CA ARG A 191 27.89 -8.40 -11.06
C ARG A 191 29.12 -7.69 -10.51
N LYS A 192 30.33 -8.07 -10.95
CA LYS A 192 31.57 -7.40 -10.54
C LYS A 192 31.63 -5.94 -11.02
N GLY A 193 31.07 -5.65 -12.20
CA GLY A 193 31.05 -4.30 -12.77
C GLY A 193 29.95 -3.37 -12.22
N THR A 194 28.92 -3.91 -11.56
CA THR A 194 27.80 -3.13 -10.99
C THR A 194 27.95 -2.83 -9.50
N GLN A 195 28.92 -3.46 -8.82
CA GLN A 195 29.22 -3.27 -7.38
C GLN A 195 30.41 -2.32 -7.12
N ALA A 196 30.98 -1.73 -8.17
CA ALA A 196 32.02 -0.69 -8.12
C ALA A 196 31.38 0.69 -8.34
#